data_AF-A0A7Y3C1M0-F1
#
_entry.id   AF-A0A7Y3C1M0-F1
#
_cell.length_a   1.000
_cell.length_b   1.000
_cell.length_c   1.000
_cell.angle_alpha   90.00
_cell.angle_beta   90.00
_cell.angle_gamma   90.00
#
_symmetry.space_group_name_H-M   'P 1'
#
loop_
_entity.id
_entity.type
_entity.pdbx_description
1 polymer ?
#
loop_
_entity_poly.entity_id
_entity_poly.type
_entity_poly.pdbx_seq_one_letter_code
_entity_poly.pdbx_strand_id
1 'polypeptide(L)'
;MSKQTYATGVTPPQGVWWKPAHKSEKVWFTIAFVWCMVLFAMMPLWHLRGGQNPTGIRAKVEPRDYLVRVQQFVADYGTGESENGIPVVEPPPGADVYLL
;
A
#
# COMPACT_ATOMS: atom_id res chain seq x y z
N MET A 1 -5.24 55.21 -21.96
CA MET A 1 -5.86 53.92 -21.56
C MET A 1 -5.39 52.84 -22.52
N SER A 2 -4.40 52.03 -22.14
CA SER A 2 -3.94 50.89 -22.94
C SER A 2 -4.91 49.72 -22.75
N LYS A 3 -5.45 49.16 -23.85
CA LYS A 3 -6.32 47.98 -23.81
C LYS A 3 -5.49 46.75 -23.42
N GLN A 4 -5.76 46.19 -22.24
CA GLN A 4 -5.27 44.86 -21.87
C GLN A 4 -5.99 43.83 -22.75
N THR A 5 -5.22 43.10 -23.57
CA THR A 5 -5.75 42.02 -24.41
C THR A 5 -5.47 40.70 -23.70
N TYR A 6 -6.51 40.05 -23.21
CA TYR A 6 -6.40 38.74 -22.56
C TYR A 6 -6.27 37.66 -23.63
N ALA A 7 -5.16 36.91 -23.62
CA ALA A 7 -4.97 35.77 -24.52
C ALA A 7 -5.85 34.61 -24.03
N THR A 8 -6.82 34.18 -24.86
CA THR A 8 -7.67 33.02 -24.59
C THR A 8 -6.95 31.75 -25.06
N GLY A 9 -7.24 30.58 -24.48
CA GLY A 9 -6.62 29.28 -24.85
C GLY A 9 -6.89 28.78 -26.28
N VAL A 10 -7.62 29.56 -27.09
CA VAL A 10 -7.92 29.30 -28.51
C VAL A 10 -6.98 30.10 -29.43
N THR A 11 -6.29 31.13 -28.90
CA THR A 11 -5.35 31.93 -29.70
C THR A 11 -4.02 31.18 -29.83
N PRO A 12 -3.56 30.84 -31.04
CA PRO A 12 -2.31 30.14 -31.20
C PRO A 12 -1.14 31.01 -30.70
N PRO A 13 -0.15 30.43 -30.01
CA PRO A 13 1.02 31.17 -29.56
C PRO A 13 1.76 31.77 -30.76
N GLN A 14 2.21 33.02 -30.64
CA GLN A 14 2.97 33.65 -31.70
C GLN A 14 4.38 33.06 -31.78
N GLY A 15 4.80 32.67 -32.99
CA GLY A 15 6.13 32.11 -33.28
C GLY A 15 6.11 30.66 -33.75
N VAL A 16 7.29 30.12 -34.05
CA VAL A 16 7.47 28.71 -34.44
C VAL A 16 7.59 27.88 -33.18
N TRP A 17 6.49 27.24 -32.79
CA TRP A 17 6.39 26.38 -31.60
C TRP A 17 6.74 24.91 -31.88
N TRP A 18 6.76 24.51 -33.15
CA TRP A 18 7.07 23.14 -33.60
C TRP A 18 8.57 22.91 -33.82
N LYS A 19 9.39 23.16 -32.80
CA LYS A 19 10.84 22.92 -32.90
C LYS A 19 11.17 21.51 -32.39
N PRO A 20 12.04 20.75 -33.07
CA PRO A 20 12.50 19.48 -32.55
C PRO A 20 13.11 19.64 -31.16
N ALA A 21 12.72 18.79 -30.22
CA ALA A 21 13.29 18.77 -28.87
C ALA A 21 14.82 18.62 -28.93
N HIS A 22 15.51 19.34 -28.05
CA HIS A 22 16.96 19.31 -27.99
C HIS A 22 17.45 17.92 -27.56
N LYS A 23 18.67 17.54 -27.93
CA LYS A 23 19.24 16.22 -27.60
C LYS A 23 19.26 15.97 -26.08
N SER A 24 19.59 17.00 -25.29
CA SER A 24 19.60 16.91 -23.82
C SER A 24 18.22 16.63 -23.23
N GLU A 25 17.17 17.25 -23.78
CA GLU A 25 15.79 17.06 -23.34
C GLU A 25 15.33 15.62 -23.57
N LYS A 26 15.64 15.06 -24.75
CA LYS A 26 15.34 13.66 -25.07
C LYS A 26 16.06 12.69 -24.13
N VAL A 27 17.32 12.98 -23.78
CA VAL A 27 18.09 12.13 -22.85
C VAL A 27 17.46 12.15 -21.46
N TRP A 28 17.17 13.33 -20.91
CA TRP A 28 16.54 13.44 -19.59
C TRP A 28 15.15 12.82 -19.53
N PHE A 29 14.34 13.05 -20.56
CA PHE A 29 13.05 12.38 -20.69
C PHE A 29 13.19 10.87 -20.69
N THR A 30 14.15 10.33 -21.45
CA THR A 30 14.38 8.87 -21.52
C THR A 30 14.81 8.33 -20.16
N ILE A 31 15.72 9.01 -19.46
CA ILE A 31 16.15 8.61 -18.11
C ILE A 31 14.97 8.60 -17.14
N ALA A 32 14.17 9.67 -17.11
CA ALA A 32 13.00 9.77 -16.25
C ALA A 32 11.97 8.67 -16.56
N PHE A 33 11.71 8.42 -17.85
CA PHE A 33 10.78 7.39 -18.29
C PHE A 33 11.25 5.98 -17.88
N VAL A 34 12.52 5.65 -18.12
CA VAL A 34 13.10 4.37 -17.70
C VAL A 34 13.01 4.21 -16.19
N TRP A 35 13.30 5.26 -15.42
CA TRP A 35 13.17 5.23 -13.97
C TRP A 35 11.74 4.97 -13.50
N CYS A 36 10.75 5.65 -14.11
CA CYS A 36 9.34 5.38 -13.85
C CYS A 36 8.95 3.93 -14.15
N MET A 37 9.46 3.35 -15.26
CA MET A 37 9.21 1.96 -15.61
C MET A 37 9.80 0.98 -14.59
N VAL A 38 11.00 1.26 -14.06
CA VAL A 38 11.61 0.44 -13.00
C VAL A 38 10.75 0.45 -11.73
N LEU A 39 10.36 1.64 -11.25
CA LEU A 39 9.51 1.77 -10.06
C LEU A 39 8.13 1.12 -10.26
N PHE A 40 7.56 1.27 -11.45
CA PHE A 40 6.30 0.62 -11.81
C PHE A 40 6.42 -0.90 -11.77
N ALA A 41 7.50 -1.48 -12.32
CA ALA A 41 7.74 -2.93 -12.31
C ALA A 41 8.03 -3.49 -10.91
N MET A 42 8.56 -2.68 -9.98
CA MET A 42 8.75 -3.09 -8.59
C MET A 42 7.43 -3.39 -7.87
N MET A 43 6.33 -2.70 -8.21
CA MET A 43 5.01 -2.92 -7.60
C MET A 43 4.48 -4.35 -7.79
N PRO A 44 4.33 -4.89 -9.02
CA PRO A 44 3.89 -6.27 -9.23
C PRO A 44 4.92 -7.29 -8.76
N LEU A 45 6.23 -7.00 -8.87
CA LEU A 45 7.27 -7.86 -8.32
C LEU A 45 7.07 -8.09 -6.81
N TRP A 46 6.80 -7.01 -6.07
CA TRP A 46 6.52 -7.09 -4.63
C TRP A 46 5.15 -7.69 -4.33
N HIS A 47 4.17 -7.56 -5.22
CA HIS A 47 2.88 -8.23 -5.06
C HIS A 47 2.99 -9.77 -5.18
N LEU A 48 3.93 -10.27 -5.97
CA LEU A 48 4.17 -11.72 -6.14
C LEU A 48 5.08 -12.30 -5.06
N ARG A 49 6.12 -11.56 -4.63
CA ARG A 49 7.08 -12.03 -3.62
C ARG A 49 6.80 -11.58 -2.20
N GLY A 50 6.08 -10.48 -2.04
CA GLY A 50 5.69 -9.95 -0.75
C GLY A 50 4.53 -10.75 -0.19
N GLY A 51 4.82 -11.63 0.76
CA GLY A 51 3.82 -12.32 1.58
C GLY A 51 3.03 -11.38 2.52
N GLN A 52 2.89 -10.10 2.17
CA GLN A 52 2.21 -9.07 2.96
C GLN A 52 0.72 -8.96 2.68
N ASN A 53 0.17 -9.69 1.69
CA ASN A 53 -1.27 -9.81 1.57
C ASN A 53 -1.71 -11.05 2.38
N PRO A 54 -2.43 -10.90 3.50
CA PRO A 54 -3.07 -12.03 4.15
C PRO A 54 -4.06 -12.64 3.16
N THR A 55 -3.63 -13.72 2.51
CA THR A 55 -4.42 -14.58 1.63
C THR A 55 -5.28 -15.57 2.41
N GLY A 56 -5.29 -15.46 3.75
CA GLY A 56 -6.09 -16.28 4.64
C GLY A 56 -7.59 -16.05 4.50
N ILE A 57 -8.37 -17.07 4.84
CA ILE A 57 -9.83 -17.08 4.84
C ILE A 57 -10.32 -15.95 5.76
N ARG A 58 -10.99 -14.95 5.18
CA ARG A 58 -11.67 -13.90 5.96
C ARG A 58 -13.07 -14.39 6.27
N ALA A 59 -13.25 -14.99 7.44
CA ALA A 59 -14.57 -15.32 7.95
C ALA A 59 -15.17 -14.11 8.68
N LYS A 60 -16.48 -13.91 8.53
CA LYS A 60 -17.23 -13.05 9.44
C LYS A 60 -17.49 -13.85 10.72
N VAL A 61 -17.29 -13.23 11.87
CA VAL A 61 -17.59 -13.81 13.18
C VAL A 61 -18.39 -12.79 13.99
N GLU A 62 -19.41 -13.25 14.71
CA GLU A 62 -20.11 -12.40 15.67
C GLU A 62 -19.15 -12.08 16.83
N PRO A 63 -19.06 -10.83 17.31
CA PRO A 63 -18.11 -10.43 18.36
C PRO A 63 -18.23 -11.29 19.63
N ARG A 64 -19.46 -11.69 19.99
CA ARG A 64 -19.72 -12.56 21.14
C ARG A 64 -19.07 -13.92 20.98
N ASP A 65 -19.12 -14.51 19.79
CA ASP A 65 -18.55 -15.83 19.55
C ASP A 65 -17.02 -15.77 19.48
N TYR A 66 -16.44 -14.62 19.09
CA TYR A 66 -15.00 -14.40 19.16
C TYR A 66 -14.51 -14.33 20.62
N LEU A 67 -15.23 -13.59 21.49
CA LEU A 67 -14.92 -13.52 22.92
C LEU A 67 -14.89 -14.90 23.58
N VAL A 68 -15.86 -15.76 23.25
CA VAL A 68 -15.93 -17.13 23.78
C VAL A 68 -14.72 -17.95 23.35
N ARG A 69 -14.30 -17.86 22.08
CA ARG A 69 -13.11 -18.56 21.57
C ARG A 69 -11.83 -18.09 22.26
N VAL A 70 -11.68 -16.79 22.50
CA VAL A 70 -10.51 -16.25 23.20
C VAL A 70 -10.46 -16.76 24.64
N GLN A 71 -11.59 -16.79 25.35
CA GLN A 71 -11.65 -17.33 26.71
C GLN A 71 -11.32 -18.83 26.76
N GLN A 72 -11.82 -19.61 25.79
CA GLN A 72 -11.47 -21.02 25.65
C GLN A 72 -9.97 -21.20 25.37
N PHE A 73 -9.41 -20.41 24.46
CA PHE A 73 -7.99 -20.45 24.12
C PHE A 73 -7.09 -20.15 25.33
N VAL A 74 -7.45 -19.16 26.15
CA VAL A 74 -6.75 -18.85 27.41
C VAL A 74 -6.91 -19.98 28.43
N ALA A 75 -8.07 -20.62 28.50
CA ALA A 75 -8.28 -21.76 29.39
C ALA A 75 -7.44 -22.99 28.98
N ASP A 76 -7.31 -23.23 27.67
CA ASP A 76 -6.63 -24.40 27.12
C ASP A 76 -5.10 -24.25 27.14
N TYR A 77 -4.58 -23.04 26.88
CA TYR A 77 -3.14 -22.78 26.69
C TYR A 77 -2.54 -21.76 27.65
N GLY A 78 -3.31 -21.26 28.63
CA GLY A 78 -2.83 -20.27 29.59
C GLY A 78 -1.77 -20.83 30.53
N THR A 79 -0.71 -20.05 30.77
CA THR A 79 0.34 -20.39 31.75
C THR A 79 -0.06 -20.02 33.18
N GLY A 80 -1.19 -19.35 33.36
CA GLY A 80 -1.67 -18.79 34.63
C GLY A 80 -1.07 -17.43 34.97
N GLU A 81 -0.13 -16.94 34.17
CA GLU A 81 0.47 -15.61 34.32
C GLU A 81 -0.28 -14.57 33.46
N SER A 82 -0.18 -13.31 33.87
CA SER A 82 -0.73 -12.19 33.11
C SER A 82 0.23 -11.01 33.16
N GLU A 83 0.53 -10.45 31.99
CA GLU A 83 1.28 -9.20 31.85
C GLU A 83 0.32 -8.08 31.46
N ASN A 84 0.27 -7.01 32.28
CA ASN A 84 -0.58 -5.85 32.03
C ASN A 84 -2.08 -6.17 31.83
N GLY A 85 -2.58 -7.24 32.46
CA GLY A 85 -3.96 -7.70 32.30
C GLY A 85 -4.21 -8.55 31.05
N ILE A 86 -3.16 -8.85 30.27
CA ILE A 86 -3.21 -9.77 29.14
C ILE A 86 -2.73 -11.14 29.61
N PRO A 87 -3.49 -12.23 29.40
CA PRO A 87 -3.07 -13.57 29.80
C PRO A 87 -1.90 -14.06 28.93
N VAL A 88 -0.91 -14.67 29.58
CA VAL A 88 0.22 -15.32 28.89
C VAL A 88 -0.21 -16.75 28.52
N VAL A 89 0.00 -17.11 27.25
CA VAL A 89 -0.42 -18.40 26.67
C VAL A 89 0.75 -19.05 25.93
N GLU A 90 0.81 -20.37 25.96
CA GLU A 90 1.84 -21.17 25.28
C GLU A 90 1.19 -22.22 24.34
N PRO A 91 0.62 -21.78 23.20
CA PRO A 91 0.02 -22.70 22.23
C PRO A 91 1.10 -23.46 21.42
N PRO A 92 0.80 -24.66 20.91
CA PRO A 92 1.73 -25.43 20.09
C PRO A 92 2.00 -24.77 18.72
N PRO A 93 3.12 -25.08 18.05
CA PRO A 93 3.46 -24.52 16.75
C PRO A 93 2.37 -24.77 15.70
N GLY A 94 1.94 -23.70 15.02
CA GLY A 94 0.92 -23.76 13.98
C GLY A 94 -0.53 -23.70 14.48
N ALA A 95 -0.76 -23.53 15.78
CA ALA A 95 -2.09 -23.25 16.31
C ALA A 95 -2.55 -21.81 15.95
N ASP A 96 -3.86 -21.64 15.78
CA ASP A 96 -4.47 -20.32 15.64
C ASP A 96 -4.41 -19.57 16.97
N VAL A 97 -3.88 -18.35 16.95
CA VAL A 97 -3.72 -17.51 18.15
C VAL A 97 -4.87 -16.50 18.23
N TYR A 98 -5.51 -16.45 19.39
CA TYR A 98 -6.63 -15.55 19.68
C TYR A 98 -6.20 -14.48 20.69
N LEU A 99 -6.52 -13.22 20.40
CA LEU A 99 -6.24 -12.07 21.27
C LEU A 99 -7.43 -11.10 21.30
N LEU A 100 -7.61 -10.44 22.44
CA LEU A 100 -8.56 -9.34 22.64
C LEU A 100 -7.85 -8.07 23.08
#